data_AF-A5L2Z4-F1
#
_entry.id   AF-A5L2Z4-F1
#
_cell.length_a   1.000
_cell.length_b   1.000
_cell.length_c   1.000
_cell.angle_alpha   90.00
_cell.angle_beta   90.00
_cell.angle_gamma   90.00
#
_symmetry.space_group_name_H-M   'P 1'
#
loop_
_entity.id
_entity.type
_entity.pdbx_description
1 polymer ?
#
loop_
_entity_poly.entity_id
_entity_poly.type
_entity_poly.pdbx_seq_one_letter_code
_entity_poly.pdbx_strand_id
1 'polypeptide(L)'
;MVTNYPWTFALALFIVSVVVNSQAATARMMLPVGLGLGLDPALLIGLMPAVYGYFFIPNYPSDIATVNFDVSGTTKIGKWYFNHSFMSVGLIGVVGACCLGYALAQIFIA
;
A
#
# COMPACT_ATOMS: atom_id res chain seq x y z
N MET A 1 -4.61 19.77 3.68
CA MET A 1 -3.68 19.09 2.76
C MET A 1 -4.42 18.09 1.88
N VAL A 2 -5.01 17.02 2.44
CA VAL A 2 -5.80 16.04 1.65
C VAL A 2 -7.03 16.64 0.98
N THR A 3 -7.65 17.69 1.53
CA THR A 3 -8.74 18.42 0.87
C THR A 3 -8.30 19.18 -0.39
N ASN A 4 -7.05 19.67 -0.41
CA ASN A 4 -6.48 20.41 -1.54
C ASN A 4 -5.77 19.46 -2.53
N TYR A 5 -5.24 18.34 -2.02
CA TYR A 5 -4.53 17.32 -2.79
C TYR A 5 -5.03 15.91 -2.38
N PRO A 6 -6.21 15.48 -2.85
CA PRO A 6 -6.87 14.25 -2.37
C PRO A 6 -6.05 12.96 -2.53
N TRP A 7 -5.22 12.88 -3.57
CA TRP A 7 -4.30 11.76 -3.80
C TRP A 7 -3.30 11.54 -2.66
N THR A 8 -2.98 12.58 -1.86
CA THR A 8 -2.05 12.45 -0.72
C THR A 8 -2.57 11.53 0.38
N PHE A 9 -3.87 11.19 0.36
CA PHE A 9 -4.44 10.19 1.24
C PHE A 9 -3.83 8.79 1.03
N ALA A 10 -3.34 8.48 -0.17
CA ALA A 10 -2.60 7.25 -0.45
C ALA A 10 -1.34 7.12 0.43
N LEU A 11 -0.64 8.23 0.70
CA LEU A 11 0.54 8.22 1.57
C LEU A 11 0.16 7.85 3.01
N ALA A 12 -0.97 8.36 3.50
CA ALA A 12 -1.48 8.02 4.82
C ALA A 12 -1.88 6.54 4.89
N LEU A 13 -2.60 6.01 3.88
CA LEU A 13 -2.92 4.59 3.77
C LEU A 13 -1.67 3.72 3.77
N PHE A 14 -0.66 4.10 2.99
CA PHE A 14 0.60 3.39 2.88
C PHE A 14 1.34 3.33 4.22
N ILE A 15 1.57 4.49 4.85
CA ILE A 15 2.27 4.57 6.14
C ILE A 15 1.55 3.77 7.23
N VAL A 16 0.23 3.89 7.33
CA VAL A 16 -0.56 3.12 8.30
C VAL A 16 -0.48 1.63 7.99
N SER A 17 -0.50 1.24 6.71
CA SER A 17 -0.30 -0.16 6.31
C SER A 17 1.05 -0.73 6.73
N VAL A 18 2.14 0.04 6.58
CA VAL A 18 3.48 -0.36 7.04
C VAL A 18 3.48 -0.73 8.53
N VAL A 19 2.76 0.04 9.35
CA VAL A 19 2.74 -0.17 10.81
C VAL A 19 1.77 -1.27 11.23
N VAL A 20 0.61 -1.32 10.61
CA VAL A 20 -0.49 -2.23 10.99
C VAL A 20 -0.27 -3.65 10.45
N ASN A 21 0.49 -3.80 9.36
CA ASN A 21 0.75 -5.10 8.76
C ASN A 21 -0.52 -5.89 8.39
N SER A 22 -1.60 -5.19 8.01
CA SER A 22 -2.86 -5.83 7.57
C SER A 22 -3.67 -4.91 6.67
N GLN A 23 -3.85 -5.31 5.41
CA GLN A 23 -4.65 -4.58 4.42
C GLN A 23 -6.06 -4.30 4.91
N ALA A 24 -6.72 -5.34 5.42
CA ALA A 24 -8.10 -5.26 5.86
C ALA A 24 -8.23 -4.36 7.09
N ALA A 25 -7.31 -4.47 8.06
CA ALA A 25 -7.33 -3.61 9.24
C ALA A 25 -7.06 -2.14 8.87
N THR A 26 -6.06 -1.87 8.02
CA THR A 26 -5.78 -0.52 7.52
C THR A 26 -6.98 0.08 6.79
N ALA A 27 -7.60 -0.66 5.86
CA ALA A 27 -8.78 -0.20 5.14
C ALA A 27 -9.95 0.09 6.09
N ARG A 28 -10.22 -0.82 7.03
CA ARG A 28 -11.28 -0.66 8.03
C ARG A 28 -11.09 0.54 8.93
N MET A 29 -9.84 0.87 9.26
CA MET A 29 -9.51 2.05 10.07
C MET A 29 -9.55 3.35 9.25
N MET A 30 -8.96 3.35 8.05
CA MET A 30 -8.65 4.57 7.31
C MET A 30 -9.74 5.00 6.34
N LEU A 31 -10.46 4.09 5.68
CA LEU A 31 -11.50 4.48 4.73
C LEU A 31 -12.62 5.32 5.39
N PRO A 32 -13.13 4.98 6.60
CA PRO A 32 -14.08 5.84 7.28
C PRO A 32 -13.52 7.23 7.59
N VAL A 33 -12.22 7.34 7.91
CA VAL A 33 -11.55 8.63 8.11
C VAL A 33 -11.52 9.44 6.82
N GLY A 34 -11.18 8.81 5.68
CA GLY A 34 -11.20 9.47 4.38
C GLY A 34 -12.59 10.02 4.02
N LEU A 35 -13.63 9.20 4.21
CA LEU A 35 -15.02 9.62 4.00
C LEU A 35 -15.43 10.76 4.95
N GLY A 36 -15.05 10.68 6.23
CA GLY A 36 -15.32 11.73 7.23
C GLY A 36 -14.62 13.05 6.92
N LEU A 37 -13.52 13.03 6.18
CA LEU A 37 -12.81 14.22 5.68
C LEU A 37 -13.43 14.78 4.38
N GLY A 38 -14.52 14.18 3.88
CA GLY A 38 -15.21 14.60 2.66
C GLY A 38 -14.51 14.18 1.37
N LEU A 39 -13.62 13.17 1.43
CA LEU A 39 -13.00 12.63 0.22
C LEU A 39 -13.99 11.82 -0.59
N ASP A 40 -13.92 11.96 -1.91
CA ASP A 40 -14.80 11.27 -2.85
C ASP A 40 -14.66 9.73 -2.74
N PRO A 41 -15.76 8.96 -2.70
CA PRO A 41 -15.70 7.50 -2.62
C PRO A 41 -14.95 6.83 -3.79
N ALA A 42 -15.07 7.35 -5.01
CA ALA A 42 -14.35 6.80 -6.17
C ALA A 42 -12.84 6.99 -5.99
N LEU A 43 -12.39 8.16 -5.53
CA LEU A 43 -11.00 8.39 -5.15
C LEU A 43 -10.54 7.35 -4.11
N LEU A 44 -11.28 7.17 -3.01
CA LEU A 44 -10.87 6.25 -1.94
C LEU A 44 -10.76 4.80 -2.42
N ILE A 45 -11.69 4.35 -3.26
CA ILE A 45 -11.64 3.04 -3.91
C ILE A 45 -10.41 2.94 -4.82
N GLY A 46 -10.14 3.97 -5.62
CA GLY A 46 -9.00 4.01 -6.53
C GLY A 46 -7.64 3.96 -5.82
N LEU A 47 -7.56 4.51 -4.60
CA LEU A 47 -6.35 4.51 -3.77
C LEU A 47 -6.20 3.25 -2.89
N MET A 48 -7.14 2.30 -2.96
CA MET A 48 -7.08 1.06 -2.17
C MET A 48 -5.75 0.30 -2.26
N PRO A 49 -5.04 0.22 -3.41
CA PRO A 49 -3.75 -0.47 -3.46
C PRO A 49 -2.70 0.08 -2.48
N ALA A 50 -2.83 1.33 -2.02
CA ALA A 50 -1.96 1.90 -0.99
C ALA A 50 -2.02 1.17 0.36
N VAL A 51 -3.06 0.38 0.62
CA VAL A 51 -3.12 -0.47 1.83
C VAL A 51 -2.17 -1.67 1.78
N TYR A 52 -1.45 -1.88 0.67
CA TYR A 52 -0.39 -2.86 0.52
C TYR A 52 0.99 -2.25 0.87
N GLY A 53 1.14 -1.59 2.01
CA GLY A 53 2.42 -1.01 2.44
C GLY A 53 3.28 -1.93 3.31
N TYR A 54 2.71 -3.01 3.82
CA TYR A 54 3.32 -3.89 4.83
C TYR A 54 4.57 -4.66 4.37
N PHE A 55 4.92 -4.63 3.08
CA PHE A 55 6.20 -5.13 2.59
C PHE A 55 7.37 -4.17 2.89
N PHE A 56 7.08 -2.90 3.19
CA PHE A 56 8.10 -1.84 3.26
C PHE A 56 9.09 -2.06 4.41
N ILE A 57 8.64 -2.69 5.48
CA ILE A 57 9.48 -3.22 6.54
C ILE A 57 9.46 -4.75 6.41
N PRO A 58 10.61 -5.44 6.33
CA PRO A 58 10.65 -6.89 6.14
C PRO A 58 10.38 -7.65 7.45
N ASN A 59 9.33 -7.28 8.18
CA ASN A 59 8.84 -7.95 9.38
C ASN A 59 7.51 -8.69 9.16
N TYR A 60 6.91 -8.56 7.96
CA TYR A 60 5.67 -9.26 7.65
C TYR A 60 5.92 -10.78 7.54
N PRO A 61 5.12 -11.63 8.22
CA PRO A 61 5.39 -13.07 8.28
C PRO A 61 5.50 -13.75 6.91
N SER A 62 4.70 -13.32 5.93
CA SER A 62 4.76 -13.87 4.58
C SER A 62 6.07 -13.57 3.86
N ASP A 63 6.63 -12.37 4.03
CA ASP A 63 7.90 -11.99 3.39
C ASP A 63 9.06 -12.80 3.97
N ILE A 64 9.07 -12.99 5.29
CA ILE A 64 10.05 -13.83 5.99
C ILE A 64 9.93 -15.29 5.54
N ALA A 65 8.69 -15.80 5.43
CA ALA A 65 8.44 -17.16 4.95
C ALA A 65 8.90 -17.34 3.49
N THR A 66 8.64 -16.36 2.62
CA THR A 66 9.09 -16.40 1.23
C THR A 66 10.60 -16.52 1.14
N VAL A 67 11.35 -15.71 1.89
CA VAL A 67 12.82 -15.80 1.90
C VAL A 67 13.32 -17.16 2.40
N ASN A 68 12.68 -17.74 3.41
CA ASN A 68 13.07 -19.05 3.94
C ASN A 68 12.75 -20.22 3.01
N PHE A 69 11.66 -20.13 2.24
CA PHE A 69 11.24 -21.20 1.32
C PHE A 69 11.81 -21.04 -0.10
N ASP A 70 12.41 -19.89 -0.42
CA ASP A 70 12.96 -19.64 -1.74
C ASP A 70 14.28 -20.38 -1.99
N VAL A 71 14.16 -21.54 -2.63
CA VAL A 71 15.30 -22.36 -3.08
C VAL A 71 16.13 -21.72 -4.20
N SER A 72 15.62 -20.70 -4.89
CA SER A 72 16.36 -19.99 -5.95
C SER A 72 17.35 -18.96 -5.41
N GLY A 73 17.18 -18.53 -4.15
CA GLY A 73 17.99 -17.48 -3.52
C GLY A 73 17.80 -16.09 -4.11
N THR A 74 16.70 -15.85 -4.84
CA THR A 74 16.40 -14.56 -5.48
C THR A 74 15.74 -13.58 -4.51
N THR A 75 15.04 -14.08 -3.51
CA THR A 75 14.45 -13.32 -2.41
C THR A 75 15.38 -13.32 -1.20
N LYS A 76 15.71 -12.12 -0.70
CA LYS A 76 16.64 -11.96 0.42
C LYS A 76 16.37 -10.67 1.20
N ILE A 77 16.68 -10.71 2.48
CA ILE A 77 16.84 -9.54 3.34
C ILE A 77 18.34 -9.26 3.43
N GLY A 78 18.75 -8.07 3.00
CA GLY A 78 20.14 -7.62 2.99
C GLY A 78 20.59 -7.06 4.34
N LYS A 79 21.66 -6.27 4.31
CA LYS A 79 22.28 -5.69 5.52
C LYS A 79 21.41 -4.64 6.23
N TRP A 80 20.54 -3.95 5.50
CA TRP A 80 19.77 -2.81 5.99
C TRP A 80 18.28 -3.11 6.00
N TYR A 81 17.55 -2.42 6.88
CA TYR A 81 16.12 -2.66 7.08
C TYR A 81 15.30 -2.53 5.79
N PHE A 82 15.59 -1.52 4.96
CA PHE A 82 14.90 -1.30 3.68
C PHE A 82 15.61 -1.93 2.47
N ASN A 83 16.63 -2.76 2.71
CA ASN A 83 17.37 -3.45 1.66
C ASN A 83 16.88 -4.91 1.59
N HIS A 84 15.79 -5.14 0.86
CA HIS A 84 15.26 -6.48 0.62
C HIS A 84 14.64 -6.58 -0.78
N SER A 85 14.52 -7.81 -1.30
CA SER A 85 14.07 -8.05 -2.69
C SER A 85 12.66 -7.53 -3.00
N PHE A 86 11.81 -7.38 -1.98
CA PHE A 86 10.43 -6.92 -2.14
C PHE A 86 10.29 -5.41 -2.31
N MET A 87 11.30 -4.61 -1.95
CA MET A 87 11.18 -3.15 -1.88
C MET A 87 10.86 -2.51 -3.24
N SER A 88 11.67 -2.80 -4.26
CA SER A 88 11.48 -2.22 -5.60
C SER A 88 10.18 -2.71 -6.24
N VAL A 89 9.94 -4.01 -6.21
CA VAL A 89 8.76 -4.63 -6.82
C VAL A 89 7.48 -4.15 -6.13
N GLY A 90 7.47 -4.09 -4.79
CA GLY A 90 6.35 -3.61 -4.01
C GLY A 90 6.03 -2.14 -4.27
N LEU A 91 7.05 -1.27 -4.31
CA LEU A 91 6.84 0.16 -4.61
C LEU A 91 6.31 0.37 -6.04
N ILE A 92 6.87 -0.32 -7.03
CA ILE A 92 6.38 -0.27 -8.42
C ILE A 92 4.93 -0.74 -8.48
N GLY A 93 4.61 -1.86 -7.81
CA GLY A 93 3.27 -2.41 -7.76
C GLY A 93 2.26 -1.46 -7.12
N VAL A 94 2.56 -0.93 -5.94
CA VAL A 94 1.65 -0.01 -5.23
C VAL A 94 1.46 1.30 -6.00
N VAL A 95 2.55 1.93 -6.45
CA VAL A 95 2.47 3.20 -7.18
C VAL A 95 1.70 3.01 -8.48
N GLY A 96 2.06 1.99 -9.28
CA GLY A 96 1.38 1.69 -10.53
C GLY A 96 -0.10 1.35 -10.34
N ALA A 97 -0.43 0.52 -9.34
CA ALA A 97 -1.79 0.14 -9.03
C ALA A 97 -2.62 1.31 -8.51
N CYS A 98 -2.06 2.22 -7.71
CA CYS A 98 -2.75 3.43 -7.27
C CYS A 98 -3.03 4.38 -8.44
N CYS A 99 -2.06 4.59 -9.33
CA CYS A 99 -2.26 5.42 -10.52
C CYS A 99 -3.35 4.86 -11.43
N LEU A 100 -3.28 3.56 -11.73
CA LEU A 100 -4.27 2.88 -12.57
C LEU A 100 -5.63 2.78 -11.86
N GLY A 101 -5.65 2.42 -10.58
CA GLY A 101 -6.86 2.31 -9.78
C GLY A 101 -7.61 3.63 -9.68
N TYR A 102 -6.88 4.74 -9.48
CA TYR A 102 -7.46 6.08 -9.55
C TYR A 102 -8.05 6.38 -10.93
N ALA A 103 -7.30 6.14 -12.01
CA ALA A 103 -7.79 6.36 -13.37
C ALA A 103 -9.06 5.56 -13.68
N LEU A 104 -9.08 4.27 -13.31
CA LEU A 104 -10.25 3.42 -13.49
C LEU A 104 -11.44 3.88 -12.65
N ALA A 105 -11.21 4.29 -11.40
CA ALA A 105 -12.29 4.80 -10.55
C ALA A 105 -12.92 6.07 -11.11
N GLN A 106 -12.13 6.97 -11.71
CA GLN A 106 -12.65 8.17 -12.37
C GLN A 106 -13.44 7.85 -13.65
N ILE A 107 -13.13 6.75 -14.33
CA ILE A 107 -13.84 6.36 -15.56
C ILE A 107 -15.17 5.64 -15.25
N PHE A 108 -15.20 4.83 -14.20
CA PHE A 108 -16.30 3.88 -13.98
C PHE A 108 -17.16 4.16 -12.75
N ILE A 109 -16.69 4.96 -11.80
CA ILE A 109 -17.38 5.19 -10.51
C ILE A 109 -17.76 6.66 -10.33
N ALA A 110 -16.89 7.58 -10.74
CA ALA A 110 -17.10 9.03 -10.62
C ALA A 110 -18.20 9.55 -11.57
#